data_AF-A0A7K2JYB2-F1
#
_entry.id   AF-A0A7K2JYB2-F1
#
_cell.length_a   1.000
_cell.length_b   1.000
_cell.length_c   1.000
_cell.angle_alpha   90.00
_cell.angle_beta   90.00
_cell.angle_gamma   90.00
#
_symmetry.space_group_name_H-M   'P 1'
#
loop_
_entity.id
_entity.type
_entity.pdbx_description
1 polymer ?
#
loop_
_entity_poly.entity_id
_entity_poly.type
_entity_poly.pdbx_seq_one_letter_code
_entity_poly.pdbx_strand_id
1 'polypeptide(L)'
;MKIALMDSGIGLLAATAAVRRLRPDADLILSLDPDGMPWGPRTPEDLTGRALAVAEAAAAHRPEALIVGCNTATVHALPALRARFEPGLPVIGTVPAIKPAAAGGGPVAIWATPATTGSPYQRGLIEDFAAGTPVTEVPCHGLAEAVEHADETAITAAVAAAAALTPADVTTVVLGCTHYELVAERIRAAVQRPGAARLVLHGSAGAVAAQAL
;
A
#
# COMPACT_ATOMS: atom_id res chain seq x y z
N MET A 1 -19.66 -10.16 11.82
CA MET A 1 -18.85 -10.31 10.59
C MET A 1 -17.39 -10.42 10.99
N LYS A 2 -16.61 -11.30 10.39
CA LYS A 2 -15.17 -11.43 10.66
C LYS A 2 -14.34 -11.13 9.42
N ILE A 3 -13.42 -10.18 9.52
CA ILE A 3 -12.57 -9.75 8.40
C ILE A 3 -11.11 -9.96 8.81
N ALA A 4 -10.36 -10.67 7.97
CA ALA A 4 -8.92 -10.78 8.13
C ALA A 4 -8.22 -9.71 7.29
N LEU A 5 -7.16 -9.13 7.84
CA LEU A 5 -6.22 -8.29 7.13
C LEU A 5 -4.84 -8.90 7.27
N MET A 6 -4.15 -9.07 6.14
CA MET A 6 -2.77 -9.51 6.09
C MET A 6 -1.85 -8.43 5.51
N ASP A 7 -0.65 -8.31 6.03
CA ASP A 7 0.41 -7.46 5.49
C ASP A 7 1.77 -8.05 5.89
N SER A 8 2.84 -7.48 5.35
CA SER A 8 4.19 -7.80 5.79
C SER A 8 4.48 -7.27 7.20
N GLY A 9 3.86 -6.16 7.62
CA GLY A 9 4.09 -5.58 8.95
C GLY A 9 2.98 -4.64 9.41
N ILE A 10 3.32 -3.58 10.15
CA ILE A 10 2.34 -2.62 10.72
C ILE A 10 1.62 -1.76 9.67
N GLY A 11 2.00 -1.83 8.39
CA GLY A 11 1.33 -1.12 7.30
C GLY A 11 -0.19 -1.34 7.27
N LEU A 12 -0.66 -2.53 7.67
CA LEU A 12 -2.09 -2.87 7.73
C LEU A 12 -2.93 -1.99 8.67
N LEU A 13 -2.30 -1.22 9.56
CA LEU A 13 -3.02 -0.41 10.55
C LEU A 13 -3.91 0.65 9.90
N ALA A 14 -3.51 1.26 8.78
CA ALA A 14 -4.32 2.24 8.07
C ALA A 14 -5.63 1.62 7.54
N ALA A 15 -5.53 0.45 6.88
CA ALA A 15 -6.67 -0.30 6.38
C ALA A 15 -7.54 -0.83 7.54
N THR A 16 -6.93 -1.31 8.61
CA THR A 16 -7.62 -1.77 9.83
C THR A 16 -8.46 -0.65 10.45
N ALA A 17 -7.89 0.56 10.58
CA ALA A 17 -8.60 1.72 11.08
C ALA A 17 -9.76 2.13 10.15
N ALA A 18 -9.59 2.00 8.83
CA ALA A 18 -10.64 2.27 7.86
C ALA A 18 -11.80 1.26 7.97
N VAL A 19 -11.50 -0.05 8.05
CA VAL A 19 -12.49 -1.09 8.28
C VAL A 19 -13.22 -0.86 9.60
N ARG A 20 -12.51 -0.59 10.70
CA ARG A 20 -13.14 -0.34 12.02
C ARG A 20 -14.09 0.86 12.01
N ARG A 21 -13.78 1.92 11.25
CA ARG A 21 -14.69 3.08 11.10
C ARG A 21 -15.95 2.73 10.33
N LEU A 22 -15.83 1.94 9.26
CA LEU A 22 -16.96 1.55 8.41
C LEU A 22 -17.82 0.44 9.05
N ARG A 23 -17.19 -0.47 9.81
CA ARG A 23 -17.83 -1.58 10.51
C ARG A 23 -17.32 -1.70 11.95
N PRO A 24 -17.83 -0.89 12.87
CA PRO A 24 -17.50 -0.98 14.29
C PRO A 24 -17.84 -2.33 14.91
N ASP A 25 -18.77 -3.08 14.32
CA ASP A 25 -19.25 -4.41 14.73
C ASP A 25 -18.43 -5.58 14.17
N ALA A 26 -17.45 -5.33 13.29
CA ALA A 26 -16.64 -6.40 12.72
C ALA A 26 -15.58 -6.92 13.71
N ASP A 27 -15.43 -8.24 13.76
CA ASP A 27 -14.28 -8.90 14.37
C ASP A 27 -13.10 -8.86 13.39
N LEU A 28 -11.97 -8.30 13.81
CA LEU A 28 -10.81 -8.12 12.93
C LEU A 28 -9.69 -9.09 13.33
N ILE A 29 -9.19 -9.85 12.35
CA ILE A 29 -7.98 -10.67 12.49
C ILE A 29 -6.86 -9.91 11.80
N LEU A 30 -5.81 -9.55 12.53
CA LEU A 30 -4.64 -8.90 11.96
C LEU A 30 -3.52 -9.94 11.91
N SER A 31 -3.04 -10.26 10.71
CA SER A 31 -1.99 -11.25 10.47
C SER A 31 -0.81 -10.59 9.78
N LEU A 32 0.38 -10.73 10.35
CA LEU A 32 1.57 -10.00 9.93
C LEU A 32 2.84 -10.86 10.02
N ASP A 33 3.85 -10.55 9.21
CA ASP A 33 5.15 -11.26 9.14
C ASP A 33 6.32 -10.31 9.51
N PRO A 34 6.42 -9.90 10.78
CA PRO A 34 7.38 -8.89 11.21
C PRO A 34 8.82 -9.42 11.05
N ASP A 35 9.05 -10.71 11.28
CA ASP A 35 10.34 -11.36 11.08
C ASP A 35 10.75 -11.44 9.59
N GLY A 36 9.78 -11.34 8.69
CA GLY A 36 10.01 -11.31 7.24
C GLY A 36 10.13 -9.93 6.64
N MET A 37 9.90 -8.85 7.39
CA MET A 37 10.03 -7.49 6.86
C MET A 37 11.49 -7.13 6.50
N PRO A 38 11.71 -6.29 5.49
CA PRO A 38 10.75 -5.83 4.48
C PRO A 38 10.52 -6.86 3.36
N TRP A 39 9.30 -6.95 2.82
CA TRP A 39 9.00 -7.81 1.67
C TRP A 39 9.49 -7.24 0.33
N GLY A 40 9.66 -5.93 0.21
CA GLY A 40 10.13 -5.28 -1.03
C GLY A 40 11.38 -5.92 -1.67
N PRO A 41 12.52 -6.05 -0.98
CA PRO A 41 13.74 -6.56 -1.59
C PRO A 41 13.76 -8.09 -1.83
N ARG A 42 12.70 -8.83 -1.48
CA ARG A 42 12.65 -10.30 -1.60
C ARG A 42 12.38 -10.74 -3.03
N THR A 43 12.73 -11.98 -3.36
CA THR A 43 12.34 -12.57 -4.64
C THR A 43 10.83 -12.84 -4.68
N PRO A 44 10.19 -12.86 -5.86
CA PRO A 44 8.77 -13.17 -5.97
C PRO A 44 8.38 -14.50 -5.33
N GLU A 45 9.24 -15.52 -5.40
CA GLU A 45 8.98 -16.85 -4.84
C GLU A 45 8.99 -16.83 -3.30
N ASP A 46 10.01 -16.24 -2.67
CA ASP A 46 10.10 -16.11 -1.21
C ASP A 46 8.95 -15.25 -0.67
N LEU A 47 8.67 -14.13 -1.32
CA LEU A 47 7.54 -13.27 -0.97
C LEU A 47 6.21 -14.00 -1.06
N THR A 48 5.98 -14.77 -2.13
CA THR A 48 4.73 -15.54 -2.30
C THR A 48 4.57 -16.60 -1.22
N GLY A 49 5.64 -17.32 -0.87
CA GLY A 49 5.62 -18.30 0.22
C GLY A 49 5.26 -17.67 1.57
N ARG A 50 5.85 -16.51 1.88
CA ARG A 50 5.55 -15.75 3.11
C ARG A 50 4.10 -15.24 3.12
N ALA A 51 3.65 -14.65 2.01
CA ALA A 51 2.29 -14.17 1.87
C ALA A 51 1.26 -15.30 2.08
N LEU A 52 1.51 -16.49 1.52
CA LEU A 52 0.66 -17.65 1.74
C LEU A 52 0.64 -18.08 3.21
N ALA A 53 1.81 -18.14 3.88
CA ALA A 53 1.87 -18.51 5.29
C ALA A 53 1.08 -17.55 6.20
N VAL A 54 1.20 -16.24 5.98
CA VAL A 54 0.43 -15.22 6.72
C VAL A 54 -1.07 -15.38 6.44
N ALA A 55 -1.45 -15.57 5.17
CA ALA A 55 -2.84 -15.78 4.79
C ALA A 55 -3.43 -17.06 5.40
N GLU A 56 -2.66 -18.15 5.47
CA GLU A 56 -3.09 -19.42 6.07
C GLU A 56 -3.31 -19.27 7.58
N ALA A 57 -2.42 -18.55 8.28
CA ALA A 57 -2.59 -18.23 9.69
C ALA A 57 -3.88 -17.42 9.92
N ALA A 58 -4.17 -16.43 9.07
CA ALA A 58 -5.42 -15.67 9.14
C ALA A 58 -6.66 -16.54 8.85
N ALA A 59 -6.59 -17.40 7.83
CA ALA A 59 -7.68 -18.27 7.40
C ALA A 59 -8.09 -19.30 8.46
N ALA A 60 -7.15 -19.73 9.33
CA ALA A 60 -7.43 -20.63 10.45
C ALA A 60 -8.51 -20.08 11.42
N HIS A 61 -8.66 -18.76 11.48
CA HIS A 61 -9.69 -18.10 12.28
C HIS A 61 -11.06 -18.01 11.59
N ARG A 62 -11.20 -18.56 10.38
CA ARG A 62 -12.44 -18.57 9.57
C ARG A 62 -13.03 -17.16 9.37
N PRO A 63 -12.27 -16.22 8.78
CA PRO A 63 -12.85 -14.95 8.33
C PRO A 63 -13.84 -15.16 7.19
N GLU A 64 -14.69 -14.18 6.96
CA GLU A 64 -15.61 -14.10 5.82
C GLU A 64 -14.96 -13.40 4.61
N ALA A 65 -13.90 -12.62 4.83
CA ALA A 65 -13.11 -11.97 3.79
C ALA A 65 -11.65 -11.81 4.23
N LEU A 66 -10.70 -11.93 3.29
CA LEU A 66 -9.28 -11.67 3.51
C LEU A 66 -8.83 -10.46 2.69
N ILE A 67 -8.41 -9.41 3.38
CA ILE A 67 -7.78 -8.23 2.78
C ILE A 67 -6.28 -8.45 2.73
N VAL A 68 -5.69 -8.37 1.53
CA VAL A 68 -4.24 -8.27 1.33
C VAL A 68 -3.88 -6.79 1.37
N GLY A 69 -3.54 -6.32 2.57
CA GLY A 69 -3.19 -4.94 2.84
C GLY A 69 -1.89 -4.52 2.15
N CYS A 70 -0.90 -5.40 2.04
CA CYS A 70 0.39 -5.04 1.48
C CYS A 70 0.33 -4.87 -0.06
N ASN A 71 0.70 -3.69 -0.57
CA ASN A 71 0.79 -3.41 -2.01
C ASN A 71 1.77 -4.35 -2.71
N THR A 72 2.96 -4.55 -2.13
CA THR A 72 3.97 -5.48 -2.68
C THR A 72 3.43 -6.91 -2.75
N ALA A 73 2.71 -7.36 -1.73
CA ALA A 73 2.04 -8.66 -1.74
C ALA A 73 0.96 -8.75 -2.82
N THR A 74 0.20 -7.66 -3.02
CA THR A 74 -0.83 -7.65 -4.05
C THR A 74 -0.23 -7.74 -5.45
N VAL A 75 0.88 -7.05 -5.70
CA VAL A 75 1.60 -7.08 -6.99
C VAL A 75 2.13 -8.48 -7.30
N HIS A 76 2.72 -9.17 -6.32
CA HIS A 76 3.49 -10.39 -6.57
C HIS A 76 2.78 -11.70 -6.18
N ALA A 77 1.90 -11.68 -5.18
CA ALA A 77 1.33 -12.89 -4.57
C ALA A 77 -0.19 -13.01 -4.70
N LEU A 78 -0.93 -11.97 -5.13
CA LEU A 78 -2.39 -12.03 -5.22
C LEU A 78 -2.92 -13.21 -6.08
N PRO A 79 -2.34 -13.55 -7.25
CA PRO A 79 -2.80 -14.69 -8.02
C PRO A 79 -2.69 -16.01 -7.25
N ALA A 80 -1.58 -16.22 -6.53
CA ALA A 80 -1.36 -17.41 -5.72
C ALA A 80 -2.31 -17.48 -4.51
N LEU A 81 -2.54 -16.33 -3.85
CA LEU A 81 -3.49 -16.22 -2.75
C LEU A 81 -4.92 -16.57 -3.22
N ARG A 82 -5.37 -16.01 -4.35
CA ARG A 82 -6.69 -16.34 -4.90
C ARG A 82 -6.82 -17.81 -5.26
N ALA A 83 -5.83 -18.37 -5.96
CA ALA A 83 -5.82 -19.79 -6.30
C ALA A 83 -5.88 -20.71 -5.06
N ARG A 84 -5.34 -20.27 -3.91
CA ARG A 84 -5.31 -21.03 -2.67
C ARG A 84 -6.60 -20.98 -1.86
N PHE A 85 -7.31 -19.85 -1.89
CA PHE A 85 -8.42 -19.56 -0.95
C PHE A 85 -9.79 -19.41 -1.62
N GLU A 86 -9.86 -19.01 -2.90
CA GLU A 86 -11.13 -18.84 -3.61
C GLU A 86 -11.64 -20.16 -4.19
N PRO A 87 -12.97 -20.36 -4.31
CA PRO A 87 -14.05 -19.42 -3.95
C PRO A 87 -14.43 -19.45 -2.46
N GLY A 88 -13.77 -20.26 -1.62
CA GLY A 88 -14.16 -20.47 -0.22
C GLY A 88 -13.97 -19.26 0.69
N LEU A 89 -12.96 -18.43 0.43
CA LEU A 89 -12.67 -17.19 1.14
C LEU A 89 -12.33 -16.11 0.11
N PRO A 90 -13.17 -15.07 -0.05
CA PRO A 90 -12.90 -13.93 -0.92
C PRO A 90 -11.57 -13.24 -0.57
N VAL A 91 -10.72 -13.02 -1.57
CA VAL A 91 -9.42 -12.36 -1.39
C VAL A 91 -9.41 -10.99 -2.10
N ILE A 92 -9.31 -9.94 -1.29
CA ILE A 92 -9.34 -8.54 -1.72
C ILE A 92 -7.92 -7.99 -1.66
N GLY A 93 -7.31 -7.78 -2.81
CA GLY A 93 -6.00 -7.12 -2.92
C GLY A 93 -6.11 -5.61 -2.86
N THR A 94 -5.13 -4.96 -2.24
CA THR A 94 -4.98 -3.51 -2.34
C THR A 94 -4.30 -3.10 -3.64
N VAL A 95 -4.67 -1.95 -4.21
CA VAL A 95 -3.96 -1.40 -5.37
C VAL A 95 -3.49 0.02 -5.06
N PRO A 96 -2.32 0.45 -5.58
CA PRO A 96 -1.97 1.86 -5.56
C PRO A 96 -3.12 2.70 -6.10
N ALA A 97 -3.46 3.77 -5.40
CA ALA A 97 -4.61 4.62 -5.69
C ALA A 97 -4.38 5.55 -6.91
N ILE A 98 -3.89 4.98 -8.01
CA ILE A 98 -3.54 5.67 -9.26
C ILE A 98 -4.79 6.21 -9.95
N LYS A 99 -5.85 5.39 -10.07
CA LYS A 99 -7.11 5.81 -10.69
C LYS A 99 -7.72 7.07 -10.06
N PRO A 100 -7.95 7.14 -8.74
CA PRO A 100 -8.48 8.36 -8.14
C PRO A 100 -7.49 9.53 -8.19
N ALA A 101 -6.17 9.29 -8.15
CA ALA A 101 -5.18 10.35 -8.29
C ALA A 101 -5.19 10.99 -9.70
N ALA A 102 -5.24 10.17 -10.75
CA ALA A 102 -5.27 10.63 -12.13
C ALA A 102 -6.58 11.38 -12.48
N ALA A 103 -7.70 10.99 -11.85
CA ALA A 103 -8.99 11.67 -12.02
C ALA A 103 -8.96 13.15 -11.57
N GLY A 104 -7.96 13.55 -10.77
CA GLY A 104 -7.74 14.95 -10.39
C GLY A 104 -7.14 15.82 -11.52
N GLY A 105 -6.62 15.21 -12.60
CA GLY A 105 -6.15 15.91 -13.80
C GLY A 105 -4.82 16.67 -13.69
N GLY A 106 -4.17 16.66 -12.52
CA GLY A 106 -2.86 17.30 -12.29
C GLY A 106 -1.70 16.30 -12.28
N PRO A 107 -0.43 16.76 -12.31
CA PRO A 107 0.74 15.88 -12.25
C PRO A 107 0.77 15.04 -10.97
N VAL A 108 1.05 13.75 -11.12
CA VAL A 108 1.02 12.74 -10.06
C VAL A 108 2.43 12.17 -9.83
N ALA A 109 2.83 12.03 -8.57
CA ALA A 109 3.94 11.16 -8.20
C ALA A 109 3.43 9.91 -7.49
N ILE A 110 3.97 8.74 -7.84
CA ILE A 110 3.64 7.47 -7.18
C ILE A 110 4.83 7.07 -6.32
N TRP A 111 4.68 7.21 -5.01
CA TRP A 111 5.67 6.77 -4.03
C TRP A 111 5.42 5.31 -3.71
N ALA A 112 6.34 4.43 -4.08
CA ALA A 112 6.20 2.99 -3.85
C ALA A 112 7.53 2.35 -3.44
N THR A 113 7.47 1.09 -2.98
CA THR A 113 8.70 0.33 -2.71
C THR A 113 9.46 0.10 -4.02
N PRO A 114 10.80 -0.06 -3.99
CA PRO A 114 11.58 -0.34 -5.20
C PRO A 114 11.10 -1.55 -6.01
N ALA A 115 10.47 -2.53 -5.35
CA ALA A 115 9.90 -3.71 -5.99
C ALA A 115 8.61 -3.42 -6.77
N THR A 116 7.83 -2.45 -6.27
CA THR A 116 6.58 -2.03 -6.90
C THR A 116 6.83 -0.99 -7.99
N THR A 117 7.77 -0.07 -7.76
CA THR A 117 8.15 0.99 -8.70
C THR A 117 8.65 0.39 -10.03
N GLY A 118 8.03 0.75 -11.14
CA GLY A 118 8.40 0.23 -12.47
C GLY A 118 8.00 -1.22 -12.73
N SER A 119 7.26 -1.87 -11.81
CA SER A 119 6.76 -3.22 -12.02
C SER A 119 5.76 -3.26 -13.20
N PRO A 120 5.65 -4.40 -13.93
CA PRO A 120 4.65 -4.54 -14.99
C PRO A 120 3.22 -4.25 -14.51
N TYR A 121 2.93 -4.62 -13.25
CA TYR A 121 1.64 -4.34 -12.63
C TYR A 121 1.38 -2.84 -12.46
N GLN A 122 2.35 -2.09 -11.91
CA GLN A 122 2.21 -0.65 -11.74
C GLN A 122 2.10 0.06 -13.10
N ARG A 123 2.89 -0.35 -14.10
CA ARG A 123 2.80 0.22 -15.45
C ARG A 123 1.44 -0.02 -16.09
N GLY A 124 0.89 -1.23 -15.97
CA GLY A 124 -0.48 -1.52 -16.42
C GLY A 124 -1.52 -0.60 -15.76
N LEU A 125 -1.43 -0.38 -14.44
CA LEU A 125 -2.33 0.56 -13.76
C LEU A 125 -2.18 2.01 -14.24
N ILE A 126 -0.96 2.44 -14.58
CA ILE A 126 -0.71 3.78 -15.14
C ILE A 126 -1.32 3.89 -16.55
N GLU A 127 -1.11 2.88 -17.39
CA GLU A 127 -1.66 2.82 -18.75
C GLU A 127 -3.19 2.82 -18.73
N ASP A 128 -3.81 2.03 -17.85
CA ASP A 128 -5.27 1.88 -17.77
C ASP A 128 -5.98 3.12 -17.21
N PHE A 129 -5.35 3.83 -16.26
CA PHE A 129 -6.05 4.81 -15.43
C PHE A 129 -5.46 6.22 -15.44
N ALA A 130 -4.22 6.40 -15.88
CA ALA A 130 -3.53 7.69 -15.90
C ALA A 130 -3.10 8.11 -17.31
N ALA A 131 -3.72 7.53 -18.35
CA ALA A 131 -3.50 7.95 -19.73
C ALA A 131 -3.79 9.46 -19.90
N GLY A 132 -2.74 10.23 -20.22
CA GLY A 132 -2.81 11.69 -20.38
C GLY A 132 -2.46 12.51 -19.15
N THR A 133 -2.16 11.87 -18.01
CA THR A 133 -1.66 12.54 -16.80
C THR A 133 -0.13 12.38 -16.71
N PRO A 134 0.65 13.45 -16.44
CA PRO A 134 2.08 13.30 -16.14
C PRO A 134 2.25 12.48 -14.85
N VAL A 135 2.89 11.32 -14.97
CA VAL A 135 3.16 10.42 -13.84
C VAL A 135 4.66 10.31 -13.63
N THR A 136 5.10 10.50 -12.38
CA THR A 136 6.46 10.20 -11.94
C THR A 136 6.46 9.05 -10.96
N GLU A 137 7.19 7.99 -11.28
CA GLU A 137 7.40 6.84 -10.42
C GLU A 137 8.58 7.12 -9.47
N VAL A 138 8.34 7.09 -8.14
CA VAL A 138 9.35 7.43 -7.12
C VAL A 138 9.63 6.21 -6.24
N PRO A 139 10.82 5.58 -6.33
CA PRO A 139 11.19 4.49 -5.43
C PRO A 139 11.61 5.02 -4.06
N CYS A 140 10.85 4.67 -3.03
CA CYS A 140 11.07 5.11 -1.64
C CYS A 140 11.91 4.05 -0.89
N HIS A 141 13.21 4.04 -1.16
CA HIS A 141 14.16 3.12 -0.52
C HIS A 141 14.16 3.28 1.01
N GLY A 142 14.09 2.16 1.73
CA GLY A 142 14.17 2.12 3.20
C GLY A 142 12.95 2.67 3.95
N LEU A 143 12.02 3.39 3.29
CA LEU A 143 10.92 4.06 4.01
C LEU A 143 9.99 3.09 4.73
N ALA A 144 9.64 1.96 4.10
CA ALA A 144 8.74 0.98 4.72
C ALA A 144 9.36 0.35 5.97
N GLU A 145 10.65 -0.02 5.89
CA GLU A 145 11.41 -0.56 7.02
C GLU A 145 11.60 0.45 8.15
N ALA A 146 11.89 1.71 7.81
CA ALA A 146 12.02 2.78 8.79
C ALA A 146 10.71 3.03 9.54
N VAL A 147 9.57 3.02 8.84
CA VAL A 147 8.23 3.14 9.47
C VAL A 147 7.93 1.93 10.34
N GLU A 148 8.23 0.72 9.90
CA GLU A 148 8.01 -0.52 10.68
C GLU A 148 8.68 -0.46 12.05
N HIS A 149 9.93 0.02 12.10
CA HIS A 149 10.72 0.09 13.32
C HIS A 149 10.56 1.40 14.11
N ALA A 150 9.69 2.31 13.65
CA ALA A 150 9.56 3.66 14.17
C ALA A 150 10.92 4.40 14.26
N ASP A 151 11.82 4.17 13.31
CA ASP A 151 13.10 4.88 13.23
C ASP A 151 12.89 6.26 12.63
N GLU A 152 12.70 7.23 13.52
CA GLU A 152 12.45 8.64 13.20
C GLU A 152 13.51 9.28 12.29
N THR A 153 14.77 8.87 12.47
CA THR A 153 15.89 9.41 11.69
C THR A 153 15.86 8.83 10.27
N ALA A 154 15.68 7.52 10.15
CA ALA A 154 15.58 6.85 8.86
C ALA A 154 14.31 7.25 8.09
N ILE A 155 13.17 7.45 8.77
CA ILE A 155 11.94 7.97 8.15
C ILE A 155 12.22 9.34 7.54
N THR A 156 12.84 10.25 8.30
CA THR A 156 13.14 11.61 7.83
C THR A 156 14.06 11.59 6.61
N ALA A 157 15.12 10.78 6.66
CA ALA A 157 16.07 10.64 5.56
C ALA A 157 15.41 10.06 4.29
N ALA A 158 14.63 8.98 4.43
CA ALA A 158 13.96 8.32 3.31
C ALA A 158 12.88 9.21 2.67
N VAL A 159 12.08 9.93 3.48
CA VAL A 159 11.09 10.90 2.98
C VAL A 159 11.78 12.05 2.24
N ALA A 160 12.88 12.59 2.77
CA ALA A 160 13.62 13.67 2.12
C ALA A 160 14.21 13.21 0.77
N ALA A 161 14.76 12.01 0.70
CA ALA A 161 15.29 11.43 -0.54
C ALA A 161 14.19 11.25 -1.60
N ALA A 162 13.03 10.70 -1.23
CA ALA A 162 11.90 10.55 -2.14
C ALA A 162 11.31 11.91 -2.58
N ALA A 163 11.26 12.89 -1.68
CA ALA A 163 10.83 14.25 -2.01
C ALA A 163 11.76 14.95 -3.00
N ALA A 164 13.08 14.72 -2.90
CA ALA A 164 14.06 15.26 -3.86
C ALA A 164 13.88 14.69 -5.27
N LEU A 165 13.35 13.48 -5.40
CA LEU A 165 13.01 12.83 -6.68
C LEU A 165 11.61 13.22 -7.19
N THR A 166 10.83 13.95 -6.39
CA THR A 166 9.45 14.35 -6.73
C THR A 166 9.45 15.70 -7.45
N PRO A 167 8.93 15.80 -8.70
CA PRO A 167 8.89 17.05 -9.44
C PRO A 167 8.13 18.16 -8.69
N ALA A 168 8.55 19.41 -8.92
CA ALA A 168 8.04 20.55 -8.17
C ALA A 168 6.59 20.93 -8.52
N ASP A 169 6.10 20.50 -9.68
CA ASP A 169 4.74 20.72 -10.19
C ASP A 169 3.75 19.61 -9.80
N VAL A 170 4.21 18.59 -9.06
CA VAL A 170 3.34 17.54 -8.53
C VAL A 170 2.27 18.15 -7.62
N THR A 171 1.02 17.84 -7.95
CA THR A 171 -0.15 18.26 -7.17
C THR A 171 -0.70 17.13 -6.31
N THR A 172 -0.35 15.89 -6.67
CA THR A 172 -0.93 14.68 -6.09
C THR A 172 0.14 13.62 -5.88
N VAL A 173 0.17 12.99 -4.70
CA VAL A 173 1.03 11.83 -4.42
C VAL A 173 0.17 10.61 -4.11
N VAL A 174 0.44 9.51 -4.83
CA VAL A 174 -0.08 8.18 -4.52
C VAL A 174 0.84 7.51 -3.52
N LEU A 175 0.28 7.06 -2.40
CA LEU A 175 0.95 6.27 -1.37
C LEU A 175 0.85 4.79 -1.77
N GLY A 176 1.79 4.33 -2.58
CA GLY A 176 1.86 2.98 -3.15
C GLY A 176 2.41 1.91 -2.20
N CYS A 177 2.45 2.19 -0.90
CA CYS A 177 2.81 1.25 0.17
C CYS A 177 2.00 1.60 1.42
N THR A 178 1.51 0.58 2.12
CA THR A 178 0.69 0.74 3.32
C THR A 178 1.39 1.50 4.44
N HIS A 179 2.69 1.30 4.65
CA HIS A 179 3.48 2.05 5.63
C HIS A 179 3.45 3.56 5.40
N TYR A 180 3.35 3.99 4.14
CA TYR A 180 3.44 5.41 3.80
C TYR A 180 2.20 6.16 4.26
N GLU A 181 1.06 5.48 4.38
CA GLU A 181 -0.17 6.04 4.94
C GLU A 181 -0.01 6.39 6.44
N LEU A 182 0.86 5.69 7.17
CA LEU A 182 1.14 5.97 8.58
C LEU A 182 1.94 7.25 8.80
N VAL A 183 2.69 7.69 7.77
CA VAL A 183 3.51 8.91 7.79
C VAL A 183 3.07 9.94 6.75
N ALA A 184 1.80 9.87 6.32
CA ALA A 184 1.26 10.66 5.23
C ALA A 184 1.47 12.18 5.41
N GLU A 185 1.28 12.72 6.62
CA GLU A 185 1.49 14.16 6.84
C GLU A 185 2.97 14.57 6.80
N ARG A 186 3.93 13.66 7.06
CA ARG A 186 5.36 13.94 6.87
C ARG A 186 5.72 13.98 5.39
N ILE A 187 5.18 13.04 4.62
CA ILE A 187 5.31 13.02 3.16
C ILE A 187 4.75 14.32 2.58
N ARG A 188 3.55 14.72 3.03
CA ARG A 188 2.95 16.00 2.63
C ARG A 188 3.86 17.17 2.96
N ALA A 189 4.37 17.26 4.18
CA ALA A 189 5.23 18.37 4.60
C ALA A 189 6.51 18.47 3.75
N ALA A 190 7.09 17.34 3.35
CA ALA A 190 8.30 17.30 2.54
C ALA A 190 8.07 17.70 1.07
N VAL A 191 6.88 17.41 0.51
CA VAL A 191 6.56 17.66 -0.90
C VAL A 191 5.83 18.99 -1.10
N GLN A 192 5.04 19.45 -0.12
CA GLN A 192 4.24 20.67 -0.21
C GLN A 192 5.11 21.88 -0.53
N ARG A 193 4.73 22.61 -1.59
CA ARG A 193 5.38 23.88 -1.93
C ARG A 193 4.68 25.05 -1.23
N PRO A 194 5.45 26.02 -0.67
CA PRO A 194 4.88 27.26 -0.15
C PRO A 194 4.09 28.01 -1.22
N GLY A 195 2.89 28.48 -0.90
CA GLY A 195 2.03 29.24 -1.83
C GLY A 195 1.28 28.39 -2.88
N ALA A 196 1.55 27.09 -2.97
CA ALA A 196 0.77 26.17 -3.80
C ALA A 196 -0.50 25.70 -3.08
N ALA A 197 -1.46 25.17 -3.84
CA ALA A 197 -2.61 24.47 -3.27
C ALA A 197 -2.14 23.30 -2.38
N ARG A 198 -2.98 22.89 -1.43
CA ARG A 198 -2.67 21.73 -0.57
C ARG A 198 -2.49 20.50 -1.46
N LEU A 199 -1.31 19.88 -1.37
CA LEU A 199 -0.98 18.62 -2.04
C LEU A 199 -2.07 17.59 -1.74
N VAL A 200 -2.50 16.79 -2.71
CA VAL A 200 -3.45 15.71 -2.47
C VAL A 200 -2.69 14.41 -2.22
N LEU A 201 -3.12 13.62 -1.23
CA LEU A 201 -2.56 12.28 -0.99
C LEU A 201 -3.63 11.23 -1.22
N HIS A 202 -3.32 10.21 -2.01
CA HIS A 202 -4.19 9.04 -2.19
C HIS A 202 -3.52 7.79 -1.62
N GLY A 203 -4.10 7.28 -0.53
CA GLY A 203 -3.81 5.96 0.02
C GLY A 203 -4.81 4.92 -0.46
N SER A 204 -4.56 3.68 -0.09
CA SER A 204 -5.35 2.51 -0.50
C SER A 204 -6.27 1.98 0.62
N ALA A 205 -6.00 2.34 1.88
CA ALA A 205 -6.72 1.85 3.05
C ALA A 205 -8.24 2.02 2.98
N GLY A 206 -8.72 3.19 2.58
CA GLY A 206 -10.17 3.46 2.49
C GLY A 206 -10.85 2.65 1.39
N ALA A 207 -10.20 2.51 0.24
CA ALA A 207 -10.74 1.81 -0.91
C ALA A 207 -10.81 0.29 -0.65
N VAL A 208 -9.72 -0.30 -0.13
CA VAL A 208 -9.69 -1.73 0.17
C VAL A 208 -10.65 -2.11 1.29
N ALA A 209 -10.81 -1.24 2.29
CA ALA A 209 -11.81 -1.41 3.34
C ALA A 209 -13.23 -1.41 2.78
N ALA A 210 -13.57 -0.45 1.90
CA ALA A 210 -14.90 -0.38 1.30
C ALA A 210 -15.21 -1.58 0.39
N GLN A 211 -14.20 -2.15 -0.29
CA GLN A 211 -14.38 -3.29 -1.17
C GLN A 211 -14.62 -4.62 -0.42
N ALA A 212 -14.16 -4.73 0.82
CA ALA A 212 -14.32 -5.93 1.64
C ALA A 212 -15.64 -5.99 2.42
N LEU A 213 -16.48 -4.96 2.30
CA LEU A 213 -17.73 -4.77 3.05
C LEU A 213 -18.96 -4.85 2.15
#